data_AF-I0I6V5-F1
#
_entry.id   AF-I0I6V5-F1
#
_cell.length_a   1.000
_cell.length_b   1.000
_cell.length_c   1.000
_cell.angle_alpha   90.00
_cell.angle_beta   90.00
_cell.angle_gamma   90.00
#
_symmetry.space_group_name_H-M   'P 1'
#
loop_
_entity.id
_entity.type
_entity.pdbx_description
1 polymer ?
#
loop_
_entity_poly.entity_id
_entity_poly.type
_entity_poly.pdbx_seq_one_letter_code
_entity_poly.pdbx_strand_id
1 'polypeptide(L)'
;MATVDDATYDELMTLVGQRIVHVGLWDDSLSNALAEYAGEPPEPTTFDIDLYLEDGVYFELYGVSCFDDPDAEPWSELAAAQARLIHLVRAQARLSDIAVDEADNLILILSTPAGETVYLAVSAWLLAEWDELPE
;
A
#
# COMPACT_ATOMS: atom_id res chain seq x y z
N MET A 1 -13.10 -5.62 -7.36
CA MET A 1 -11.73 -6.16 -7.22
C MET A 1 -11.08 -6.03 -8.57
N ALA A 2 -10.02 -5.24 -8.68
CA ALA A 2 -9.35 -4.97 -9.95
C ALA A 2 -8.16 -5.92 -10.09
N THR A 3 -8.30 -6.93 -10.95
CA THR A 3 -7.20 -7.81 -11.37
C THR A 3 -6.26 -7.04 -12.29
N VAL A 4 -4.97 -7.33 -12.24
CA VAL A 4 -3.96 -6.68 -13.08
C VAL A 4 -3.79 -7.51 -14.35
N ASP A 5 -4.37 -7.06 -15.47
CA ASP A 5 -4.07 -7.63 -16.79
C ASP A 5 -2.76 -7.05 -17.38
N ASP A 6 -2.28 -7.61 -18.50
CA ASP A 6 -1.02 -7.18 -19.13
C ASP A 6 -0.99 -5.68 -19.45
N ALA A 7 -2.10 -5.11 -19.92
CA ALA A 7 -2.18 -3.69 -20.27
C ALA A 7 -2.11 -2.80 -19.03
N THR A 8 -2.81 -3.20 -17.97
CA THR A 8 -2.78 -2.52 -16.67
C THR A 8 -1.40 -2.63 -16.04
N TYR A 9 -0.75 -3.79 -16.16
CA TYR A 9 0.61 -4.01 -15.68
C TYR A 9 1.60 -3.08 -16.38
N ASP A 10 1.56 -2.99 -17.72
CA ASP A 10 2.43 -2.11 -18.49
C ASP A 10 2.26 -0.63 -18.10
N GLU A 11 1.02 -0.19 -17.84
CA GLU A 11 0.73 1.17 -17.36
C GLU A 11 1.33 1.41 -15.97
N LEU A 12 1.08 0.49 -15.03
CA LEU A 12 1.61 0.55 -13.67
C LEU A 12 3.14 0.59 -13.64
N MET A 13 3.81 -0.17 -14.51
CA MET A 13 5.27 -0.18 -14.61
C MET A 13 5.87 1.18 -14.99
N THR A 14 5.10 2.09 -15.60
CA THR A 14 5.57 3.46 -15.88
C THR A 14 5.74 4.32 -14.61
N LEU A 15 5.13 3.89 -13.50
CA LEU A 15 5.17 4.58 -12.22
C LEU A 15 6.41 4.20 -11.39
N VAL A 16 7.08 3.09 -11.76
CA VAL A 16 8.27 2.61 -11.06
C VAL A 16 9.37 3.67 -11.09
N GLY A 17 9.96 3.89 -9.93
CA GLY A 17 10.98 4.90 -9.67
C GLY A 17 10.44 6.18 -9.04
N GLN A 18 9.13 6.45 -9.09
CA GLN A 18 8.56 7.63 -8.45
C GLN A 18 8.68 7.55 -6.93
N ARG A 19 8.99 8.70 -6.31
CA ARG A 19 9.07 8.82 -4.85
C ARG A 19 7.67 8.90 -4.24
N ILE A 20 7.54 8.30 -3.07
CA ILE A 20 6.36 8.43 -2.22
C ILE A 20 6.47 9.74 -1.45
N VAL A 21 5.48 10.62 -1.63
CA VAL A 21 5.46 11.96 -1.01
C VAL A 21 4.56 12.04 0.21
N HIS A 22 3.53 11.19 0.26
CA HIS A 22 2.62 11.10 1.39
C HIS A 22 2.03 9.70 1.48
N VAL A 23 1.65 9.30 2.69
CA VAL A 23 0.93 8.06 2.96
C VAL A 23 -0.10 8.30 4.06
N GLY A 24 -1.35 7.95 3.77
CA GLY A 24 -2.46 7.98 4.72
C GLY A 24 -2.83 6.56 5.12
N LEU A 25 -2.94 6.29 6.42
CA LEU A 25 -3.47 5.02 6.94
C LEU A 25 -4.86 5.29 7.49
N TRP A 26 -5.85 4.52 7.07
CA TRP A 26 -7.23 4.73 7.52
C TRP A 26 -7.44 4.14 8.91
N ASP A 27 -8.01 4.94 9.83
CA ASP A 27 -8.25 4.52 11.22
C ASP A 27 -9.31 3.42 11.34
N ASP A 28 -10.28 3.40 10.43
CA ASP A 28 -11.30 2.36 10.31
C ASP A 28 -11.27 1.82 8.88
N SER A 29 -10.57 0.69 8.68
CA SER A 29 -10.52 0.04 7.38
C SER A 29 -11.88 -0.55 7.02
N LEU A 30 -12.18 -0.65 5.72
CA LEU A 30 -13.38 -1.30 5.21
C LEU A 30 -13.53 -2.72 5.77
N SER A 31 -12.40 -3.43 5.94
CA SER A 31 -12.38 -4.77 6.53
C SER A 31 -12.77 -4.76 8.01
N ASN A 32 -12.33 -3.76 8.78
CA ASN A 32 -12.72 -3.60 10.18
C ASN A 32 -14.23 -3.26 10.30
N ALA A 33 -14.71 -2.29 9.52
CA ALA A 33 -16.13 -1.92 9.49
C ALA A 33 -17.05 -3.11 9.11
N LEU A 34 -16.58 -4.04 8.27
CA LEU A 34 -17.29 -5.29 7.97
C LEU A 34 -17.19 -6.32 9.11
N ALA A 35 -16.06 -6.38 9.81
CA ALA A 35 -15.80 -7.30 10.91
C ALA A 35 -16.51 -6.92 12.24
N GLU A 36 -16.74 -5.63 12.50
CA GLU A 36 -17.45 -5.13 13.69
C GLU A 36 -18.86 -5.74 13.84
N TYR A 37 -19.48 -6.18 12.73
CA TYR A 37 -20.75 -6.90 12.77
C TYR A 37 -20.65 -8.33 13.32
N ALA A 38 -19.45 -8.88 13.51
CA ALA A 38 -19.18 -10.27 13.88
C ALA A 38 -18.55 -10.47 15.27
N GLY A 39 -18.10 -9.41 15.96
CA GLY A 39 -17.48 -9.46 17.29
C GLY A 39 -16.16 -8.67 17.37
N GLU A 40 -15.55 -8.61 18.56
CA GLU A 40 -14.31 -7.87 18.80
C GLU A 40 -13.19 -8.39 17.88
N PRO A 41 -12.70 -7.56 16.93
CA PRO A 41 -11.79 -8.05 15.91
C PRO A 41 -10.41 -8.30 16.53
N PRO A 42 -9.69 -9.35 16.10
CA PRO A 42 -8.26 -9.44 16.35
C PRO A 42 -7.56 -8.18 15.80
N GLU A 43 -6.36 -7.86 16.32
CA GLU A 43 -5.58 -6.74 15.79
C GLU A 43 -5.50 -6.81 14.26
N PRO A 44 -5.78 -5.70 13.55
CA PRO A 44 -5.87 -5.74 12.09
C PRO A 44 -4.50 -6.07 11.50
N THR A 45 -4.47 -7.11 10.67
CA THR A 45 -3.31 -7.48 9.82
C THR A 45 -3.45 -6.96 8.40
N THR A 46 -4.54 -6.26 8.12
CA THR A 46 -4.85 -5.65 6.82
C THR A 46 -5.30 -4.22 7.00
N PHE A 47 -4.85 -3.34 6.11
CA PHE A 47 -5.04 -1.91 6.22
C PHE A 47 -5.61 -1.30 4.94
N ASP A 48 -6.29 -0.17 5.05
CA ASP A 48 -6.58 0.67 3.90
C ASP A 48 -5.61 1.85 3.89
N ILE A 49 -4.99 2.09 2.74
CA ILE A 49 -3.83 2.97 2.59
C ILE A 49 -4.02 3.87 1.37
N ASP A 50 -3.86 5.17 1.59
CA ASP A 50 -3.71 6.17 0.53
C ASP A 50 -2.23 6.40 0.26
N LEU A 51 -1.78 6.20 -0.98
CA LEU A 51 -0.37 6.33 -1.37
C LEU A 51 -0.21 7.39 -2.45
N TYR A 52 0.55 8.46 -2.16
CA TYR A 52 0.76 9.58 -3.07
C TYR A 52 2.19 9.53 -3.64
N LEU A 53 2.30 9.56 -4.97
CA LEU A 53 3.56 9.62 -5.70
C LEU A 53 3.87 11.06 -6.16
N GLU A 54 5.17 11.36 -6.33
CA GLU A 54 5.65 12.73 -6.54
C GLU A 54 5.17 13.42 -7.81
N ASP A 55 4.79 12.67 -8.86
CA ASP A 55 4.35 13.23 -10.15
C ASP A 55 2.82 13.34 -10.27
N GLY A 56 2.09 13.43 -9.15
CA GLY A 56 0.64 13.66 -9.16
C GLY A 56 -0.20 12.38 -9.23
N VAL A 57 0.42 11.20 -9.13
CA VAL A 57 -0.29 9.91 -9.12
C VAL A 57 -0.65 9.49 -7.70
N TYR A 58 -1.86 8.96 -7.52
CA TYR A 58 -2.42 8.58 -6.24
C TYR A 58 -3.08 7.19 -6.32
N PHE A 59 -2.78 6.35 -5.33
CA PHE A 59 -3.43 5.06 -5.14
C PHE A 59 -4.31 5.08 -3.90
N GLU A 60 -5.54 4.58 -4.06
CA GLU A 60 -6.35 4.08 -2.95
C GLU A 60 -6.16 2.57 -2.88
N LEU A 61 -5.65 2.07 -1.76
CA LEU A 61 -5.35 0.65 -1.57
C LEU A 61 -6.23 0.11 -0.44
N TYR A 62 -6.92 -0.99 -0.72
CA TYR A 62 -7.89 -1.59 0.19
C TYR A 62 -7.46 -3.01 0.58
N GLY A 63 -7.54 -3.33 1.86
CA GLY A 63 -7.20 -4.65 2.40
C GLY A 63 -5.74 -5.03 2.13
N VAL A 64 -4.82 -4.12 2.44
CA VAL A 64 -3.39 -4.24 2.22
C VAL A 64 -2.73 -5.02 3.35
N SER A 65 -2.05 -6.12 3.01
CA SER A 65 -1.11 -6.78 3.93
C SER A 65 0.30 -6.26 3.65
N CYS A 66 0.97 -5.75 4.69
CA CYS A 66 2.30 -5.17 4.58
C CYS A 66 3.36 -6.11 5.15
N PHE A 67 4.50 -6.24 4.47
CA PHE A 67 5.58 -7.13 4.88
C PHE A 67 6.95 -6.48 4.74
N ASP A 68 7.86 -6.74 5.68
CA ASP A 68 9.29 -6.39 5.56
C ASP A 68 10.06 -7.42 4.70
N ASP A 69 9.52 -8.64 4.63
CA ASP A 69 10.03 -9.79 3.88
C ASP A 69 8.81 -10.63 3.43
N PRO A 70 8.73 -11.09 2.16
CA PRO A 70 7.57 -11.82 1.66
C PRO A 70 7.24 -13.13 2.41
N ASP A 71 8.23 -13.72 3.09
CA ASP A 71 8.08 -14.94 3.87
C ASP A 71 7.79 -14.67 5.37
N ALA A 72 7.76 -13.40 5.79
CA ALA A 72 7.49 -13.00 7.17
C ALA A 72 5.98 -12.87 7.47
N GLU A 73 5.65 -12.78 8.75
CA GLU A 73 4.29 -12.43 9.18
C GLU A 73 3.94 -10.99 8.74
N PRO A 74 2.68 -10.73 8.36
CA PRO A 74 2.24 -9.40 8.00
C PRO A 74 2.35 -8.46 9.21
N TRP A 75 2.52 -7.17 8.92
CA TRP A 75 2.44 -6.14 9.93
C TRP A 75 1.09 -6.19 10.65
N SER A 76 1.13 -5.99 11.97
CA SER A 76 -0.03 -5.85 12.83
C SER A 76 0.04 -4.51 13.57
N GLU A 77 -1.01 -4.21 14.34
CA GLU A 77 -1.17 -2.99 15.14
C GLU A 77 -1.16 -1.70 14.28
N LEU A 78 -2.33 -1.04 14.19
CA LEU A 78 -2.52 0.17 13.39
C LEU A 78 -1.46 1.26 13.67
N ALA A 79 -1.18 1.55 14.95
CA ALA A 79 -0.23 2.59 15.34
C ALA A 79 1.21 2.26 14.93
N ALA A 80 1.60 0.98 15.00
CA ALA A 80 2.93 0.53 14.58
C ALA A 80 3.05 0.59 13.05
N ALA A 81 2.03 0.13 12.32
CA ALA A 81 1.97 0.24 10.86
C ALA A 81 2.05 1.70 10.40
N GLN A 82 1.29 2.60 11.03
CA GLN A 82 1.32 4.05 10.73
C GLN A 82 2.73 4.63 10.91
N ALA A 83 3.40 4.30 12.02
CA ALA A 83 4.75 4.79 12.28
C ALA A 83 5.76 4.29 11.23
N ARG A 84 5.64 3.05 10.77
CA ARG A 84 6.47 2.48 9.70
C ARG A 84 6.22 3.16 8.36
N LEU A 85 4.97 3.36 7.97
CA LEU A 85 4.63 4.05 6.73
C LEU A 85 5.16 5.50 6.72
N ILE A 86 5.00 6.23 7.83
CA ILE A 86 5.58 7.57 7.99
C ILE A 86 7.12 7.53 7.89
N HIS A 87 7.76 6.48 8.42
CA HIS A 87 9.20 6.30 8.29
C HIS A 87 9.62 6.17 6.82
N LEU A 88 8.93 5.36 6.02
CA LEU A 88 9.23 5.18 4.59
C LEU A 88 9.20 6.51 3.83
N VAL A 89 8.17 7.34 4.06
CA VAL A 89 8.07 8.66 3.41
C VAL A 89 9.24 9.56 3.82
N ARG A 90 9.56 9.62 5.12
CA ARG A 90 10.71 10.39 5.65
C ARG A 90 12.05 9.89 5.12
N ALA A 91 12.17 8.58 4.90
CA ALA A 91 13.32 7.91 4.33
C ALA A 91 13.37 8.03 2.79
N GLN A 92 12.46 8.79 2.17
CA GLN A 92 12.39 9.00 0.73
C GLN A 92 12.20 7.69 -0.06
N ALA A 93 11.36 6.79 0.46
CA ALA A 93 10.98 5.57 -0.23
C ALA A 93 10.42 5.87 -1.64
N ARG A 94 10.66 4.95 -2.56
CA ARG A 94 10.17 4.97 -3.93
C ARG A 94 9.37 3.71 -4.20
N LEU A 95 8.43 3.80 -5.16
CA LEU A 95 7.88 2.60 -5.79
C LEU A 95 9.00 1.95 -6.60
N SER A 96 9.65 0.94 -6.04
CA SER A 96 10.84 0.33 -6.61
C SER A 96 10.52 -0.73 -7.66
N ASP A 97 9.39 -1.40 -7.53
CA ASP A 97 8.94 -2.41 -8.46
C ASP A 97 7.44 -2.70 -8.26
N ILE A 98 6.85 -3.42 -9.20
CA ILE A 98 5.47 -3.88 -9.16
C ILE A 98 5.46 -5.36 -9.52
N ALA A 99 4.70 -6.15 -8.77
CA ALA A 99 4.50 -7.56 -9.02
C ALA A 99 3.02 -7.92 -8.97
N VAL A 100 2.70 -9.13 -9.42
CA VAL A 100 1.38 -9.73 -9.32
C VAL A 100 1.50 -11.10 -8.65
N ASP A 101 0.51 -11.47 -7.84
CA ASP A 101 0.43 -12.80 -7.24
C ASP A 101 -0.17 -13.85 -8.19
N GLU A 102 -0.33 -15.09 -7.72
CA GLU A 102 -0.91 -16.18 -8.51
C GLU A 102 -2.38 -15.97 -8.92
N ALA A 103 -3.05 -14.99 -8.31
CA ALA A 103 -4.44 -14.61 -8.57
C ALA A 103 -4.55 -13.26 -9.29
N ASP A 104 -3.45 -12.78 -9.88
CA ASP A 104 -3.35 -11.49 -10.59
C ASP A 104 -3.67 -10.27 -9.70
N ASN A 105 -3.47 -10.38 -8.38
CA ASN A 105 -3.59 -9.25 -7.46
C ASN A 105 -2.30 -8.44 -7.44
N LEU A 106 -2.45 -7.14 -7.21
CA LEU A 106 -1.35 -6.18 -7.20
C LEU A 106 -0.46 -6.35 -5.95
N ILE A 107 0.85 -6.33 -6.18
CA ILE A 107 1.87 -6.16 -5.13
C ILE A 107 2.70 -4.92 -5.46
N LEU A 108 2.70 -3.92 -4.58
CA LEU A 108 3.60 -2.77 -4.69
C LEU A 108 4.85 -3.01 -3.85
N ILE A 109 6.02 -2.80 -4.43
CA ILE A 109 7.31 -2.97 -3.75
C ILE A 109 7.91 -1.60 -3.53
N LEU A 110 8.02 -1.19 -2.27
CA LEU A 110 8.55 0.10 -1.86
C LEU A 110 9.97 -0.08 -1.35
N SER A 111 10.91 0.77 -1.76
CA SER A 111 12.27 0.72 -1.23
C SER A 111 12.84 2.09 -0.90
N THR A 112 13.60 2.18 0.20
CA THR A 112 14.35 3.38 0.59
C THR A 112 15.73 3.39 -0.08
N PRO A 113 16.38 4.56 -0.22
CA PRO A 113 17.77 4.64 -0.70
C PRO A 113 18.78 3.90 0.19
N ALA A 114 18.41 3.59 1.44
CA ALA A 114 19.23 2.82 2.37
C ALA A 114 19.10 1.29 2.18
N GLY A 115 18.17 0.84 1.32
CA GLY A 115 17.97 -0.58 1.00
C GLY A 115 16.94 -1.29 1.89
N GLU A 116 16.14 -0.56 2.66
CA GLU A 116 14.93 -1.12 3.28
C GLU A 116 13.87 -1.33 2.21
N THR A 117 13.20 -2.48 2.22
CA THR A 117 12.16 -2.85 1.27
C THR A 117 10.91 -3.29 2.01
N VAL A 118 9.76 -2.86 1.51
CA VAL A 118 8.43 -3.20 2.03
C VAL A 118 7.55 -3.66 0.89
N TYR A 119 6.81 -4.73 1.12
CA TYR A 119 5.87 -5.33 0.16
C TYR A 119 4.45 -5.03 0.61
N LEU A 120 3.64 -4.51 -0.29
CA LEU A 120 2.23 -4.23 -0.07
C LEU A 120 1.41 -5.17 -0.96
N ALA A 121 0.87 -6.24 -0.39
CA ALA A 121 -0.05 -7.12 -1.10
C ALA A 121 -1.47 -6.55 -1.01
N VAL A 122 -2.07 -6.21 -2.15
CA VAL A 122 -3.27 -5.36 -2.21
C VAL A 122 -4.47 -6.16 -2.72
N SER A 123 -5.55 -6.17 -1.93
CA SER A 123 -6.79 -6.88 -2.31
C SER A 123 -7.62 -6.12 -3.35
N ALA A 124 -7.70 -4.80 -3.23
CA ALA A 124 -8.37 -3.95 -4.22
C ALA A 124 -7.71 -2.57 -4.25
N TRP A 125 -7.76 -1.92 -5.41
CA TRP A 125 -7.13 -0.62 -5.57
C TRP A 125 -7.84 0.24 -6.61
N LEU A 126 -7.61 1.55 -6.52
CA LEU A 126 -7.93 2.53 -7.54
C LEU A 126 -6.70 3.39 -7.80
N LEU A 127 -6.56 3.84 -9.05
CA LEU A 127 -5.53 4.77 -9.48
C LEU A 127 -6.21 6.06 -9.95
N ALA A 128 -5.75 7.19 -9.45
CA ALA A 128 -6.23 8.51 -9.84
C ALA A 128 -5.09 9.54 -9.77
N GLU A 129 -5.42 10.77 -10.13
CA GLU A 129 -4.50 11.92 -10.06
C GLU A 129 -4.83 12.79 -8.85
N TRP A 130 -3.83 13.49 -8.30
CA TRP A 130 -3.99 14.45 -7.21
C TRP A 130 -3.40 15.82 -7.57
N ASP A 131 -4.10 16.90 -7.14
CA ASP A 131 -3.68 18.29 -7.37
C ASP A 131 -2.98 18.91 -6.15
N GLU A 132 -3.46 18.58 -4.94
CA GLU A 132 -2.92 19.05 -3.65
C GLU A 132 -2.77 17.88 -2.67
N LEU A 133 -1.73 17.91 -1.83
CA LEU A 133 -1.54 16.90 -0.80
C LEU A 133 -2.53 17.12 0.35
N PRO A 134 -2.95 16.06 1.06
CA PRO A 134 -3.75 16.17 2.28
C PRO A 134 -3.05 17.03 3.36
N GLU A 135 -3.84 17.73 4.17
CA GLU A 135 -3.38 18.53 5.32
C GLU A 135 -2.93 17.68 6.52
#